data_AF-A0A3P3EPY0-F1
#
_entry.id   AF-A0A3P3EPY0-F1
#
_cell.length_a   1.000
_cell.length_b   1.000
_cell.length_c   1.000
_cell.angle_alpha   90.00
_cell.angle_beta   90.00
_cell.angle_gamma   90.00
#
_symmetry.space_group_name_H-M   'P 1'
#
loop_
_entity.id
_entity.type
_entity.pdbx_description
1 polymer ?
#
loop_
_entity_poly.entity_id
_entity_poly.type
_entity_poly.pdbx_seq_one_letter_code
_entity_poly.pdbx_strand_id
1 'polypeptide(L)'
;MILRHTFAPPNNSRLGHLCGPLDAHLRRIEEALGVKIAHRHEQFKVDGPKAAAQRAMDVLQALYEIAQRPIDAAVVQLTLAGDGSMSDEDSAMLVTRRADLRARTPTQALYLDNIAKHDITFGIGPAGTGKTYLAVACAVDALERAAVQRIVLTRPAVEAGERLGFLPGDLTQKVDPYLRPLYDALYDLMGYEKVQKAFERNALEIAPLAFMRGRTLNNAFVILDEAQNTTVEQMKMFLTRIGFGAKAVVTGDVSQIDLPKQQLSGLIDAERVLRRVNGISITHFTSADVVRHPLVAKIVDAYDGQRKRSGAH
;
A
#
# COMPACT_ATOMS: atom_id res chain seq x y z
N MET A 1 32.38 -12.49 -24.91
CA MET A 1 33.41 -12.05 -23.94
C MET A 1 33.20 -12.88 -22.70
N ILE A 2 34.27 -13.36 -22.10
CA ILE A 2 34.20 -14.18 -20.90
C ILE A 2 34.56 -13.31 -19.70
N LEU A 3 33.62 -13.13 -18.78
CA LEU A 3 33.86 -12.50 -17.49
C LEU A 3 33.97 -13.58 -16.41
N ARG A 4 34.89 -13.39 -15.46
CA ARG A 4 35.08 -14.28 -14.32
C ARG A 4 35.02 -13.46 -13.05
N HIS A 5 34.32 -13.97 -12.05
CA HIS A 5 34.24 -13.36 -10.74
C HIS A 5 34.33 -14.43 -9.65
N THR A 6 34.87 -14.05 -8.51
CA THR A 6 35.04 -14.93 -7.36
C THR A 6 34.46 -14.24 -6.14
N PHE A 7 33.39 -14.82 -5.59
CA PHE A 7 32.73 -14.27 -4.41
C PHE A 7 33.48 -14.67 -3.14
N ALA A 8 34.12 -13.70 -2.48
CA ALA A 8 34.88 -13.90 -1.24
C ALA A 8 34.31 -13.02 -0.10
N PRO A 9 34.27 -13.51 1.16
CA PRO A 9 34.69 -14.83 1.62
C PRO A 9 33.72 -15.96 1.21
N PRO A 10 34.20 -17.21 1.06
CA PRO A 10 33.35 -18.32 0.64
C PRO A 10 32.28 -18.62 1.69
N ASN A 11 31.01 -18.54 1.30
CA ASN A 11 29.87 -18.85 2.15
C ASN A 11 28.87 -19.71 1.35
N ASN A 12 28.89 -21.01 1.60
CA ASN A 12 28.09 -21.99 0.85
C ASN A 12 26.57 -21.76 0.98
N SER A 13 26.11 -21.19 2.09
CA SER A 13 24.68 -20.86 2.26
C SER A 13 24.27 -19.69 1.34
N ARG A 14 25.08 -18.63 1.28
CA ARG A 14 24.84 -17.50 0.37
C ARG A 14 24.93 -17.91 -1.09
N LEU A 15 25.91 -18.75 -1.43
CA LEU A 15 26.06 -19.28 -2.79
C LEU A 15 24.86 -20.16 -3.17
N GLY A 16 24.35 -20.98 -2.25
CA GLY A 16 23.13 -21.76 -2.46
C GLY A 16 21.89 -20.88 -2.69
N HIS A 17 21.74 -19.79 -1.93
CA HIS A 17 20.65 -18.84 -2.13
C HIS A 17 20.77 -18.07 -3.45
N LEU A 18 21.99 -17.70 -3.86
CA LEU A 18 22.29 -17.04 -5.13
C LEU A 18 21.91 -17.92 -6.33
N CYS A 19 22.33 -19.20 -6.32
CA CYS A 19 22.02 -20.11 -7.41
C CYS A 19 20.53 -20.50 -7.44
N GLY A 20 19.90 -20.58 -6.27
CA GLY A 20 18.53 -21.04 -6.11
C GLY A 20 18.39 -22.56 -6.30
N PRO A 21 17.19 -23.12 -6.10
CA PRO A 21 16.95 -24.55 -6.24
C PRO A 21 17.30 -25.04 -7.65
N LEU A 22 18.21 -26.01 -7.76
CA LEU A 22 18.68 -26.56 -9.04
C LEU A 22 19.17 -25.47 -10.01
N ASP A 23 19.85 -24.42 -9.54
CA ASP A 23 20.36 -23.31 -10.35
C ASP A 23 19.27 -22.52 -11.10
N ALA A 24 18.03 -22.52 -10.59
CA ALA A 24 16.90 -21.85 -11.23
C ALA A 24 17.11 -20.35 -11.42
N HIS A 25 17.83 -19.68 -10.51
CA HIS A 25 18.10 -18.24 -10.62
C HIS A 25 19.11 -17.95 -11.73
N LEU A 26 20.15 -18.78 -11.86
CA LEU A 26 21.14 -18.63 -12.94
C LEU A 26 20.49 -18.82 -14.31
N ARG A 27 19.66 -19.85 -14.47
CA ARG A 27 18.92 -20.12 -15.72
C ARG A 27 18.02 -18.96 -16.13
N ARG A 28 17.35 -18.30 -15.17
CA ARG A 28 16.54 -17.10 -15.45
C ARG A 28 17.37 -15.91 -15.93
N ILE A 29 18.55 -15.71 -15.35
CA ILE A 29 19.47 -14.63 -15.77
C ILE A 29 19.99 -14.93 -17.19
N GLU A 30 20.34 -16.19 -17.48
CA GLU A 30 20.74 -16.64 -18.81
C GLU A 30 19.67 -16.38 -19.86
N GLU A 31 18.41 -16.77 -19.59
CA GLU A 31 17.27 -16.59 -20.49
C GLU A 31 16.96 -15.10 -20.74
N ALA A 32 16.98 -14.28 -19.69
CA ALA A 32 16.62 -12.87 -19.78
C ALA A 32 17.67 -12.01 -20.50
N LEU A 33 18.95 -12.32 -20.33
CA LEU A 33 20.06 -11.53 -20.88
C LEU A 33 20.73 -12.18 -22.10
N GLY A 34 20.35 -13.41 -22.46
CA GLY A 34 20.94 -14.14 -23.59
C GLY A 34 22.40 -14.49 -23.37
N VAL A 35 22.78 -14.85 -22.13
CA VAL A 35 24.15 -15.21 -21.73
C VAL A 35 24.22 -16.66 -21.26
N LYS A 36 25.44 -17.20 -21.12
CA LYS A 36 25.70 -18.49 -20.45
C LYS A 36 26.47 -18.27 -19.16
N ILE A 37 26.00 -18.86 -18.07
CA ILE A 37 26.58 -18.77 -16.74
C ILE A 37 27.01 -20.17 -16.30
N ALA A 38 28.30 -20.34 -16.01
CA ALA A 38 28.84 -21.53 -15.41
C ALA A 38 29.42 -21.18 -14.04
N HIS A 39 29.18 -22.01 -13.04
CA HIS A 39 29.74 -21.80 -11.70
C HIS A 39 30.42 -23.08 -11.19
N ARG A 40 31.46 -22.89 -10.39
CA ARG A 40 32.15 -23.95 -9.65
C ARG A 40 32.53 -23.39 -8.27
N HIS A 41 31.79 -23.81 -7.25
CA HIS A 41 31.90 -23.26 -5.89
C HIS A 41 31.73 -21.72 -5.91
N GLU A 42 32.72 -20.97 -5.44
CA GLU A 42 32.72 -19.51 -5.40
C GLU A 42 33.07 -18.82 -6.73
N GLN A 43 33.46 -19.59 -7.75
CA GLN A 43 33.90 -19.06 -9.04
C GLN A 43 32.77 -19.08 -10.07
N PHE A 44 32.42 -17.89 -10.58
CA PHE A 44 31.39 -17.70 -11.60
C PHE A 44 32.03 -17.23 -12.90
N LYS A 45 31.56 -17.80 -14.01
CA LYS A 45 31.97 -17.48 -15.37
C LYS A 45 30.73 -17.11 -16.18
N VAL A 46 30.73 -15.92 -16.76
CA VAL A 46 29.66 -15.44 -17.66
C VAL A 46 30.23 -15.32 -19.06
N ASP A 47 29.55 -15.91 -20.04
CA ASP A 47 29.89 -15.84 -21.46
C ASP A 47 28.73 -15.25 -22.27
N GLY A 48 29.01 -14.22 -23.05
CA GLY A 48 28.03 -13.56 -23.90
C GLY A 48 28.52 -12.25 -24.52
N PRO A 49 27.63 -11.48 -25.15
CA PRO A 49 27.93 -10.14 -25.65
C PRO A 49 28.40 -9.22 -24.51
N LYS A 50 29.39 -8.34 -24.77
CA LYS A 50 30.07 -7.54 -23.73
C LYS A 50 29.10 -6.82 -22.77
N ALA A 51 28.09 -6.15 -23.30
CA ALA A 51 27.10 -5.43 -22.48
C ALA A 51 26.21 -6.35 -21.65
N ALA A 52 25.77 -7.47 -22.23
CA ALA A 52 24.92 -8.45 -21.56
C ALA A 52 25.68 -9.22 -20.47
N ALA A 53 26.93 -9.60 -20.76
CA ALA A 53 27.80 -10.28 -19.80
C ALA A 53 28.13 -9.39 -18.59
N GLN A 54 28.37 -8.09 -18.82
CA GLN A 54 28.59 -7.13 -17.72
C GLN A 54 27.33 -7.00 -16.86
N ARG A 55 26.16 -6.78 -17.49
CA ARG A 55 24.88 -6.68 -16.78
C ARG A 55 24.55 -7.94 -15.98
N ALA A 56 24.83 -9.12 -16.54
CA ALA A 56 24.66 -10.38 -15.82
C ALA A 56 25.58 -10.48 -14.61
N MET A 57 26.81 -9.99 -14.71
CA MET A 57 27.73 -9.93 -13.57
C MET A 57 27.25 -8.97 -12.48
N ASP A 58 26.76 -7.79 -12.87
CA ASP A 58 26.23 -6.80 -11.93
C ASP A 58 25.00 -7.36 -11.17
N VAL A 59 24.11 -8.06 -11.87
CA VAL A 59 22.96 -8.76 -11.27
C VAL A 59 23.41 -9.86 -10.31
N LEU A 60 24.39 -10.68 -10.69
CA LEU A 60 24.93 -11.72 -9.80
C LEU A 60 25.53 -11.12 -8.52
N GLN A 61 26.21 -9.97 -8.63
CA GLN A 61 26.78 -9.28 -7.48
C GLN A 61 25.70 -8.71 -6.55
N ALA A 62 24.70 -8.01 -7.11
CA ALA A 62 23.58 -7.48 -6.34
C ALA A 62 22.79 -8.60 -5.62
N LEU A 63 22.56 -9.73 -6.29
CA LEU A 63 21.91 -10.89 -5.68
C LEU A 63 22.78 -11.52 -4.60
N TYR A 64 24.11 -11.57 -4.78
CA TYR A 64 25.01 -12.09 -3.76
C TYR A 64 24.98 -11.25 -2.48
N GLU A 65 24.91 -9.92 -2.59
CA GLU A 65 24.83 -9.00 -1.45
C GLU A 65 23.62 -9.30 -0.55
N ILE A 66 22.45 -9.54 -1.14
CA ILE A 66 21.21 -9.87 -0.42
C ILE A 66 21.05 -11.37 -0.09
N ALA A 67 21.97 -12.23 -0.55
CA ALA A 67 21.90 -13.69 -0.38
C ALA A 67 22.10 -14.19 1.07
N GLN A 68 22.17 -13.30 2.07
CA GLN A 68 22.17 -13.68 3.48
C GLN A 68 20.90 -14.46 3.87
N ARG A 69 19.81 -14.29 3.11
CA ARG A 69 18.54 -15.01 3.25
C ARG A 69 18.15 -15.66 1.90
N PRO A 70 17.25 -16.67 1.88
CA PRO A 70 16.75 -17.25 0.64
C PRO A 70 16.17 -16.18 -0.29
N ILE A 71 16.61 -16.20 -1.56
CA ILE A 71 16.18 -15.24 -2.58
C ILE A 71 14.95 -15.80 -3.29
N ASP A 72 13.84 -15.06 -3.26
CA ASP A 72 12.65 -15.39 -4.03
C ASP A 72 12.90 -15.11 -5.53
N ALA A 73 12.30 -15.95 -6.37
CA ALA A 73 12.45 -15.87 -7.82
C ALA A 73 11.92 -14.55 -8.42
N ALA A 74 11.00 -13.86 -7.73
CA ALA A 74 10.53 -12.52 -8.09
C ALA A 74 11.61 -11.43 -7.89
N VAL A 75 12.49 -11.57 -6.90
CA VAL A 75 13.58 -10.61 -6.63
C VAL A 75 14.62 -10.65 -7.75
N VAL A 76 14.91 -11.86 -8.27
CA VAL A 76 15.78 -12.04 -9.44
C VAL A 76 15.20 -11.30 -10.66
N GLN A 77 13.90 -11.39 -10.88
CA GLN A 77 13.22 -10.73 -11.99
C GLN A 77 13.23 -9.20 -11.85
N LEU A 78 13.06 -8.67 -10.63
CA LEU A 78 13.14 -7.24 -10.34
C LEU A 78 14.57 -6.70 -10.53
N THR A 79 15.57 -7.44 -10.08
CA THR A 79 17.00 -7.07 -10.22
C THR A 79 17.39 -7.04 -11.71
N LEU A 80 16.88 -7.98 -12.51
CA LEU A 80 17.05 -7.99 -13.97
C LEU A 80 16.41 -6.78 -14.65
N ALA A 81 15.32 -6.25 -14.12
CA ALA A 81 14.63 -5.08 -14.66
C ALA A 81 15.38 -3.74 -14.44
N GLY A 82 16.40 -3.71 -13.57
CA GLY A 82 17.34 -2.58 -13.44
C GLY A 82 17.13 -1.67 -12.23
N ASP A 83 16.28 -2.03 -11.26
CA ASP A 83 15.95 -1.21 -10.08
C ASP A 83 16.88 -1.49 -8.87
N GLY A 84 18.14 -1.83 -9.15
CA GLY A 84 19.10 -2.45 -8.22
C GLY A 84 19.90 -1.50 -7.32
N SER A 85 19.32 -0.41 -6.82
CA SER A 85 19.93 0.41 -5.76
C SER A 85 19.14 0.28 -4.45
N MET A 86 19.21 -0.88 -3.82
CA MET A 86 18.84 -1.03 -2.41
C MET A 86 20.12 -0.93 -1.60
N SER A 87 20.50 0.29 -1.23
CA SER A 87 21.39 0.49 -0.08
C SER A 87 20.60 0.11 1.17
N ASP A 88 21.02 -0.97 1.82
CA ASP A 88 20.61 -1.35 3.17
C ASP A 88 20.85 -0.17 4.12
N GLU A 89 19.79 0.56 4.49
CA GLU A 89 19.69 1.18 5.82
C GLU A 89 18.30 1.77 6.15
N ASP A 90 17.37 1.94 5.21
CA ASP A 90 16.15 2.72 5.52
C ASP A 90 14.84 2.13 4.97
N SER A 91 14.62 0.82 5.15
CA SER A 91 13.27 0.27 5.06
C SER A 91 12.76 -0.08 6.46
N ALA A 92 11.92 0.82 6.99
CA ALA A 92 11.08 0.55 8.14
C ALA A 92 10.15 -0.63 7.83
N MET A 93 10.65 -1.85 8.05
CA MET A 93 9.87 -3.07 7.90
C MET A 93 8.84 -3.15 9.03
N LEU A 94 7.59 -2.86 8.67
CA LEU A 94 6.38 -3.21 9.42
C LEU A 94 6.21 -4.75 9.34
N VAL A 95 6.88 -5.48 10.23
CA VAL A 95 6.71 -6.91 10.46
C VAL A 95 5.38 -7.16 11.18
N THR A 96 4.31 -7.34 10.42
CA THR A 96 3.11 -8.07 10.86
C THR A 96 3.13 -9.47 10.25
N ARG A 97 2.74 -10.47 11.04
CA ARG A 97 2.77 -11.88 10.64
C ARG A 97 1.56 -12.22 9.75
N ARG A 98 1.72 -12.03 8.42
CA ARG A 98 1.16 -12.78 7.26
C ARG A 98 0.82 -11.83 6.11
N ALA A 99 1.31 -12.19 4.91
CA ALA A 99 1.08 -11.60 3.58
C ALA A 99 1.55 -10.14 3.37
N ASP A 100 2.77 -9.99 2.84
CA ASP A 100 3.20 -8.98 1.88
C ASP A 100 2.47 -7.62 1.87
N LEU A 101 2.51 -6.87 2.96
CA LEU A 101 2.24 -5.44 2.89
C LEU A 101 3.44 -4.71 2.28
N ARG A 102 3.73 -5.01 1.02
CA ARG A 102 4.76 -4.34 0.23
C ARG A 102 4.09 -3.33 -0.68
N ALA A 103 4.57 -2.10 -0.62
CA ALA A 103 4.31 -1.14 -1.67
C ALA A 103 4.66 -1.77 -3.03
N ARG A 104 3.71 -1.72 -3.96
CA ARG A 104 3.87 -2.22 -5.32
C ARG A 104 4.27 -1.11 -6.29
N THR A 105 4.12 0.15 -5.89
CA THR A 105 4.56 1.33 -6.65
C THR A 105 5.37 2.28 -5.77
N PRO A 106 6.24 3.12 -6.36
CA PRO A 106 6.97 4.15 -5.61
C PRO A 106 6.05 5.10 -4.83
N THR A 107 4.88 5.45 -5.38
CA THR A 107 3.89 6.29 -4.70
C THR A 107 3.31 5.61 -3.46
N GLN A 108 3.06 4.29 -3.54
CA GLN A 108 2.63 3.52 -2.35
C GLN A 108 3.72 3.48 -1.29
N ALA A 109 5.00 3.37 -1.69
CA ALA A 109 6.13 3.38 -0.75
C ALA A 109 6.23 4.74 -0.04
N LEU A 110 6.15 5.83 -0.82
CA LEU A 110 6.10 7.19 -0.29
C LEU A 110 4.91 7.39 0.66
N TYR A 111 3.74 6.85 0.32
CA TYR A 111 2.56 6.94 1.17
C TYR A 111 2.75 6.24 2.51
N LEU A 112 3.31 5.03 2.53
CA LEU A 112 3.62 4.30 3.76
C LEU A 112 4.65 5.05 4.62
N ASP A 113 5.69 5.60 4.00
CA ASP A 113 6.69 6.42 4.69
C ASP A 113 6.07 7.69 5.30
N ASN A 114 5.20 8.35 4.55
CA ASN A 114 4.46 9.53 5.02
C ASN A 114 3.58 9.22 6.24
N ILE A 115 2.86 8.09 6.24
CA ILE A 115 2.08 7.63 7.41
C ILE A 115 2.97 7.42 8.63
N ALA A 116 4.16 6.84 8.44
CA ALA A 116 5.09 6.61 9.54
C ALA A 116 5.63 7.92 10.13
N LYS A 117 6.00 8.89 9.28
CA LYS A 117 6.68 10.13 9.68
C LYS A 117 5.76 11.26 10.15
N HIS A 118 4.49 11.29 9.72
CA HIS A 118 3.57 12.40 9.98
C HIS A 118 2.43 12.00 10.91
N ASP A 119 1.90 12.97 11.66
CA ASP A 119 0.73 12.74 12.53
C ASP A 119 -0.56 12.69 11.72
N ILE A 120 -0.64 13.45 10.63
CA ILE A 120 -1.79 13.45 9.71
C ILE A 120 -1.30 13.22 8.28
N THR A 121 -1.88 12.23 7.61
CA THR A 121 -1.53 11.90 6.22
C THR A 121 -2.77 11.82 5.35
N PHE A 122 -2.74 12.46 4.18
CA PHE A 122 -3.78 12.36 3.18
C PHE A 122 -3.34 11.45 2.03
N GLY A 123 -4.16 10.47 1.69
CA GLY A 123 -4.02 9.62 0.50
C GLY A 123 -5.14 9.93 -0.48
N ILE A 124 -4.84 10.67 -1.55
CA ILE A 124 -5.84 11.16 -2.50
C ILE A 124 -5.60 10.51 -3.87
N GLY A 125 -6.59 9.84 -4.43
CA GLY A 125 -6.52 9.36 -5.80
C GLY A 125 -7.48 8.20 -6.10
N PRO A 126 -7.37 7.58 -7.29
CA PRO A 126 -8.41 6.72 -7.82
C PRO A 126 -8.63 5.43 -7.00
N ALA A 127 -9.81 4.84 -7.13
CA ALA A 127 -10.10 3.52 -6.57
C ALA A 127 -9.16 2.42 -7.13
N GLY A 128 -8.71 1.51 -6.27
CA GLY A 128 -7.79 0.42 -6.63
C GLY A 128 -6.30 0.77 -6.55
N THR A 129 -5.95 1.95 -6.05
CA THR A 129 -4.56 2.37 -5.75
C THR A 129 -4.04 1.84 -4.40
N GLY A 130 -4.91 1.20 -3.61
CA GLY A 130 -4.55 0.61 -2.32
C GLY A 130 -4.53 1.59 -1.14
N LYS A 131 -4.83 2.87 -1.34
CA LYS A 131 -4.74 3.93 -0.31
C LYS A 131 -5.41 3.58 1.04
N THR A 132 -6.63 3.04 1.02
CA THR A 132 -7.37 2.65 2.24
C THR A 132 -6.82 1.37 2.84
N TYR A 133 -6.56 0.35 2.02
CA TYR A 133 -6.02 -0.93 2.49
C TYR A 133 -4.64 -0.78 3.15
N LEU A 134 -3.74 -0.01 2.53
CA LEU A 134 -2.41 0.29 3.08
C LEU A 134 -2.51 1.08 4.40
N ALA A 135 -3.46 2.01 4.51
CA ALA A 135 -3.70 2.74 5.76
C ALA A 135 -4.18 1.81 6.88
N VAL A 136 -5.15 0.92 6.60
CA VAL A 136 -5.65 -0.06 7.57
C VAL A 136 -4.51 -0.97 8.02
N ALA A 137 -3.66 -1.42 7.11
CA ALA A 137 -2.53 -2.25 7.47
C ALA A 137 -1.48 -1.53 8.34
N CYS A 138 -1.21 -0.25 8.09
CA CYS A 138 -0.39 0.57 8.99
C CYS A 138 -1.02 0.67 10.39
N ALA A 139 -2.34 0.83 10.46
CA ALA A 139 -3.07 0.88 11.72
C ALA A 139 -2.96 -0.44 12.49
N VAL A 140 -3.11 -1.57 11.79
CA VAL A 140 -2.97 -2.91 12.37
C VAL A 140 -1.56 -3.14 12.89
N ASP A 141 -0.51 -2.81 12.13
CA ASP A 141 0.88 -2.91 12.62
C ASP A 141 1.10 -2.03 13.85
N ALA A 142 0.64 -0.78 13.82
CA ALA A 142 0.78 0.13 14.96
C ALA A 142 0.08 -0.41 16.22
N LEU A 143 -1.06 -1.08 16.07
CA LEU A 143 -1.76 -1.73 17.19
C LEU A 143 -1.01 -2.99 17.67
N GLU A 144 -0.55 -3.86 16.77
CA GLU A 144 0.20 -5.07 17.12
C GLU A 144 1.54 -4.75 17.82
N ARG A 145 2.17 -3.62 17.47
CA ARG A 145 3.39 -3.10 18.11
C ARG A 145 3.14 -2.28 19.37
N ALA A 146 1.88 -2.14 19.79
CA ALA A 146 1.48 -1.28 20.90
C ALA A 146 1.93 0.19 20.77
N ALA A 147 2.17 0.67 19.54
CA ALA A 147 2.43 2.08 19.26
C ALA A 147 1.16 2.93 19.43
N VAL A 148 -0.01 2.33 19.19
CA VAL A 148 -1.32 2.88 19.54
C VAL A 148 -2.10 1.89 20.40
N GLN A 149 -3.06 2.38 21.17
CA GLN A 149 -3.91 1.56 22.02
C GLN A 149 -5.19 1.10 21.31
N ARG A 150 -5.62 1.82 20.27
CA ARG A 150 -6.84 1.51 19.52
C ARG A 150 -6.78 1.99 18.07
N ILE A 151 -7.57 1.37 17.22
CA ILE A 151 -7.84 1.76 15.85
C ILE A 151 -9.28 2.27 15.76
N VAL A 152 -9.49 3.43 15.13
CA VAL A 152 -10.82 4.00 14.87
C VAL A 152 -10.97 4.18 13.36
N LEU A 153 -11.85 3.40 12.74
CA LEU A 153 -12.17 3.54 11.32
C LEU A 153 -13.50 4.26 11.19
N THR A 154 -13.53 5.28 10.35
CA THR A 154 -14.73 6.08 10.15
C THR A 154 -14.94 6.45 8.69
N ARG A 155 -16.22 6.59 8.32
CA ARG A 155 -16.65 6.94 6.96
C ARG A 155 -17.81 7.95 7.10
N PRO A 156 -17.89 8.99 6.25
CA PRO A 156 -19.07 9.84 6.22
C PRO A 156 -20.29 9.04 5.78
N ALA A 157 -21.45 9.31 6.39
CA ALA A 157 -22.72 8.78 5.91
C ALA A 157 -23.15 9.60 4.71
N VAL A 158 -23.27 8.96 3.55
CA VAL A 158 -23.62 9.61 2.28
C VAL A 158 -24.65 8.74 1.61
N GLU A 159 -25.74 9.36 1.17
CA GLU A 159 -26.80 8.67 0.43
C GLU A 159 -26.32 8.45 -1.01
N ALA A 160 -25.54 7.40 -1.22
CA ALA A 160 -25.10 7.01 -2.56
C ALA A 160 -26.30 6.41 -3.33
N GLY A 161 -27.10 7.26 -3.95
CA GLY A 161 -28.15 6.87 -4.91
C GLY A 161 -29.46 6.34 -4.32
N GLU A 162 -29.47 5.79 -3.11
CA GLU A 162 -30.68 5.40 -2.39
C GLU A 162 -30.77 6.14 -1.05
N ARG A 163 -31.93 6.75 -0.75
CA ARG A 163 -32.12 7.45 0.54
C ARG A 163 -31.92 6.46 1.68
N LEU A 164 -31.13 6.84 2.69
CA LEU A 164 -30.84 6.01 3.87
C LEU A 164 -32.14 5.55 4.57
N GLY A 165 -33.24 6.26 4.33
CA GLY A 165 -34.59 5.95 4.81
C GLY A 165 -35.20 4.62 4.36
N PHE A 166 -34.73 3.97 3.28
CA PHE A 166 -35.41 2.79 2.70
C PHE A 166 -34.89 1.42 3.16
N LEU A 167 -33.75 1.33 3.83
CA LEU A 167 -33.29 0.05 4.39
C LEU A 167 -34.11 -0.27 5.65
N PRO A 168 -34.83 -1.41 5.74
CA PRO A 168 -35.51 -1.81 6.99
C PRO A 168 -34.45 -2.21 8.03
N GLY A 169 -34.63 -1.78 9.30
CA GLY A 169 -33.71 -2.10 10.40
C GLY A 169 -33.37 -0.92 11.30
N ASP A 170 -32.59 -1.18 12.35
CA ASP A 170 -32.04 -0.16 13.24
C ASP A 170 -30.94 0.68 12.52
N LEU A 171 -30.57 1.84 13.08
CA LEU A 171 -29.59 2.75 12.45
C LEU A 171 -28.26 2.05 12.16
N THR A 172 -27.89 1.05 12.97
CA THR A 172 -26.67 0.27 12.83
C THR A 172 -26.74 -0.66 11.61
N GLN A 173 -27.85 -1.37 11.44
CA GLN A 173 -28.12 -2.27 10.30
C GLN A 173 -28.15 -1.53 8.95
N LYS A 174 -28.52 -0.24 8.94
CA LYS A 174 -28.53 0.58 7.71
C LYS A 174 -27.15 1.10 7.31
N VAL A 175 -26.25 1.27 8.27
CA VAL A 175 -24.89 1.81 8.06
C VAL A 175 -23.89 0.69 7.75
N ASP A 176 -24.13 -0.51 8.29
CA ASP A 176 -23.23 -1.67 8.18
C ASP A 176 -22.78 -2.01 6.74
N PRO A 177 -23.63 -1.93 5.69
CA PRO A 177 -23.19 -2.19 4.32
C PRO A 177 -22.07 -1.27 3.82
N TYR A 178 -22.07 0.01 4.23
CA TYR A 178 -21.07 1.01 3.80
C TYR A 178 -19.72 0.83 4.49
N LEU A 179 -19.74 0.18 5.66
CA LEU A 179 -18.56 -0.09 6.47
C LEU A 179 -17.96 -1.46 6.16
N ARG A 180 -18.69 -2.35 5.48
CA ARG A 180 -18.24 -3.70 5.12
C ARG A 180 -16.86 -3.78 4.46
N PRO A 181 -16.48 -2.91 3.51
CA PRO A 181 -15.13 -2.94 2.93
C PRO A 181 -14.00 -2.76 3.99
N LEU A 182 -14.27 -2.01 5.06
CA LEU A 182 -13.31 -1.82 6.15
C LEU A 182 -13.21 -3.08 7.02
N TYR A 183 -14.35 -3.76 7.28
CA TYR A 183 -14.35 -5.07 7.95
C TYR A 183 -13.57 -6.12 7.14
N ASP A 184 -13.80 -6.18 5.82
CA ASP A 184 -13.13 -7.14 4.95
C ASP A 184 -11.61 -6.93 4.96
N ALA A 185 -11.14 -5.68 4.90
CA ALA A 185 -9.72 -5.36 5.00
C ALA A 185 -9.12 -5.80 6.35
N LEU A 186 -9.83 -5.58 7.46
CA LEU A 186 -9.38 -6.01 8.79
C LEU A 186 -9.34 -7.53 8.91
N TYR A 187 -10.33 -8.25 8.38
CA TYR A 187 -10.36 -9.71 8.40
C TYR A 187 -9.24 -10.32 7.58
N ASP A 188 -8.91 -9.71 6.44
CA ASP A 188 -7.77 -10.10 5.61
C ASP A 188 -6.44 -9.91 6.35
N LEU A 189 -6.26 -8.77 7.03
CA LEU A 189 -5.00 -8.40 7.68
C LEU A 189 -4.77 -9.08 9.05
N MET A 190 -5.81 -9.18 9.88
CA MET A 190 -5.71 -9.69 11.25
C MET A 190 -6.24 -11.11 11.41
N GLY A 191 -7.13 -11.55 10.51
CA GLY A 191 -7.94 -12.74 10.68
C GLY A 191 -9.16 -12.52 11.56
N TYR A 192 -10.24 -13.25 11.26
CA TYR A 192 -11.56 -13.08 11.88
C TYR A 192 -11.55 -13.08 13.42
N GLU A 193 -10.94 -14.10 14.04
CA GLU A 193 -10.93 -14.22 15.51
C GLU A 193 -10.23 -13.06 16.22
N LYS A 194 -9.13 -12.55 15.65
CA LYS A 194 -8.40 -11.42 16.24
C LYS A 194 -9.22 -10.14 16.15
N VAL A 195 -9.89 -9.91 15.02
CA VAL A 195 -10.77 -8.74 14.82
C VAL A 195 -11.89 -8.75 15.86
N GLN A 196 -12.56 -9.88 16.05
CA GLN A 196 -13.64 -10.00 17.05
C GLN A 196 -13.12 -9.69 18.47
N LYS A 197 -11.98 -10.27 18.87
CA LYS A 197 -11.35 -9.96 20.16
C LYS A 197 -10.94 -8.49 20.30
N ALA A 198 -10.52 -7.84 19.20
CA ALA A 198 -10.16 -6.42 19.22
C ALA A 198 -11.39 -5.53 19.43
N PHE A 199 -12.54 -5.89 18.83
CA PHE A 199 -13.82 -5.22 19.10
C PHE A 199 -14.28 -5.39 20.55
N GLU A 200 -14.27 -6.63 21.07
CA GLU A 200 -14.66 -6.91 22.46
C GLU A 200 -13.84 -6.12 23.48
N ARG A 201 -12.56 -5.88 23.17
CA ARG A 201 -11.63 -5.11 24.01
C ARG A 201 -11.69 -3.60 23.78
N ASN A 202 -12.54 -3.11 22.88
CA ASN A 202 -12.58 -1.72 22.43
C ASN A 202 -11.24 -1.21 21.84
N ALA A 203 -10.38 -2.14 21.38
CA ALA A 203 -9.14 -1.82 20.67
C ALA A 203 -9.39 -1.53 19.18
N LEU A 204 -10.56 -1.92 18.66
CA LEU A 204 -11.00 -1.62 17.31
C LEU A 204 -12.41 -1.04 17.38
N GLU A 205 -12.63 0.07 16.67
CA GLU A 205 -13.92 0.74 16.55
C GLU A 205 -14.16 1.09 15.08
N ILE A 206 -15.35 0.77 14.58
CA ILE A 206 -15.81 1.21 13.25
C ILE A 206 -17.12 1.95 13.45
N ALA A 207 -17.16 3.23 13.08
CA ALA A 207 -18.33 4.07 13.34
C ALA A 207 -18.50 5.18 12.29
N PRO A 208 -19.74 5.66 12.05
CA PRO A 208 -19.98 6.83 11.21
C PRO A 208 -19.22 8.06 11.68
N LEU A 209 -18.87 8.96 10.75
CA LEU A 209 -18.15 10.20 11.08
C LEU A 209 -18.86 11.06 12.14
N ALA A 210 -20.20 11.03 12.18
CA ALA A 210 -20.99 11.76 13.17
C ALA A 210 -20.63 11.39 14.63
N PHE A 211 -20.17 10.17 14.89
CA PHE A 211 -19.80 9.68 16.22
C PHE A 211 -18.46 10.25 16.71
N MET A 212 -17.71 10.93 15.85
CA MET A 212 -16.46 11.59 16.23
C MET A 212 -16.71 12.92 16.95
N ARG A 213 -17.94 13.46 16.89
CA ARG A 213 -18.27 14.75 17.50
C ARG A 213 -18.08 14.72 19.02
N GLY A 214 -17.37 15.73 19.54
CA GLY A 214 -17.15 15.87 20.99
C GLY A 214 -16.10 14.91 21.57
N ARG A 215 -15.42 14.11 20.74
CA ARG A 215 -14.37 13.19 21.20
C ARG A 215 -12.98 13.82 21.11
N THR A 216 -12.06 13.31 21.91
CA THR A 216 -10.63 13.50 21.71
C THR A 216 -10.00 12.13 21.57
N LEU A 217 -9.33 11.91 20.45
CA LEU A 217 -8.75 10.64 20.08
C LEU A 217 -7.26 10.66 20.43
N ASN A 218 -6.94 10.27 21.67
CA ASN A 218 -5.55 10.09 22.11
C ASN A 218 -5.10 8.65 21.85
N ASN A 219 -3.79 8.46 21.65
CA ASN A 219 -3.12 7.15 21.49
C ASN A 219 -3.86 6.20 20.53
N ALA A 220 -4.37 6.75 19.43
CA ALA A 220 -5.24 6.05 18.50
C ALA A 220 -4.74 6.19 17.07
N PHE A 221 -4.91 5.14 16.27
CA PHE A 221 -4.77 5.24 14.83
C PHE A 221 -6.15 5.44 14.21
N VAL A 222 -6.37 6.58 13.59
CA VAL A 222 -7.68 7.01 13.10
C VAL A 222 -7.67 7.05 11.58
N ILE A 223 -8.63 6.40 10.93
CA ILE A 223 -8.76 6.43 9.47
C ILE A 223 -10.12 7.01 9.11
N LEU A 224 -10.11 8.12 8.36
CA LEU A 224 -11.30 8.65 7.68
C LEU A 224 -11.27 8.21 6.22
N ASP A 225 -12.10 7.23 5.89
CA ASP A 225 -12.23 6.75 4.52
C ASP A 225 -13.32 7.50 3.75
N GLU A 226 -13.17 7.55 2.43
CA GLU A 226 -14.11 8.19 1.50
C GLU A 226 -14.35 9.66 1.83
N ALA A 227 -13.25 10.33 2.21
CA ALA A 227 -13.22 11.69 2.71
C ALA A 227 -13.70 12.73 1.69
N GLN A 228 -13.71 12.42 0.39
CA GLN A 228 -14.26 13.30 -0.64
C GLN A 228 -15.73 13.63 -0.39
N ASN A 229 -16.43 12.77 0.36
CA ASN A 229 -17.83 12.94 0.72
C ASN A 229 -18.05 13.60 2.08
N THR A 230 -17.01 14.25 2.63
CA THR A 230 -17.16 15.11 3.81
C THR A 230 -17.45 16.55 3.41
N THR A 231 -18.21 17.25 4.24
CA THR A 231 -18.30 18.71 4.15
C THR A 231 -17.07 19.37 4.78
N VAL A 232 -16.83 20.65 4.50
CA VAL A 232 -15.76 21.43 5.13
C VAL A 232 -15.86 21.39 6.66
N GLU A 233 -17.09 21.54 7.19
CA GLU A 233 -17.35 21.49 8.63
C GLU A 233 -17.06 20.12 9.22
N GLN A 234 -17.41 19.06 8.51
CA GLN A 234 -17.14 17.68 8.94
C GLN A 234 -15.65 17.36 8.94
N MET A 235 -14.92 17.78 7.90
CA MET A 235 -13.46 17.62 7.84
C MET A 235 -12.78 18.38 8.98
N LYS A 236 -13.16 19.64 9.21
CA LYS A 236 -12.64 20.44 10.34
C LYS A 236 -13.00 19.80 11.68
N MET A 237 -14.23 19.30 11.82
CA MET A 237 -14.67 18.59 13.02
C MET A 237 -13.76 17.40 13.28
N PHE A 238 -13.52 16.55 12.27
CA PHE A 238 -12.65 15.37 12.35
C PHE A 238 -11.21 15.71 12.73
N LEU A 239 -10.56 16.60 11.98
CA LEU A 239 -9.16 16.94 12.18
C LEU A 239 -8.89 17.53 13.57
N THR A 240 -9.86 18.24 14.14
CA THR A 240 -9.75 18.78 15.51
C THR A 240 -10.00 17.75 16.62
N ARG A 241 -10.33 16.50 16.30
CA ARG A 241 -10.46 15.42 17.30
C ARG A 241 -9.14 14.69 17.53
N ILE A 242 -8.13 14.89 16.68
CA ILE A 242 -6.84 14.19 16.79
C ILE A 242 -6.09 14.73 18.02
N GLY A 243 -5.86 13.84 18.99
CA GLY A 243 -5.22 14.16 20.25
C GLY A 243 -3.76 13.72 20.31
N PHE A 244 -3.18 13.73 21.51
CA PHE A 244 -1.78 13.35 21.70
C PHE A 244 -1.55 11.87 21.43
N GLY A 245 -0.41 11.55 20.81
CA GLY A 245 -0.01 10.19 20.47
C GLY A 245 -0.91 9.51 19.44
N ALA A 246 -1.77 10.27 18.77
CA ALA A 246 -2.63 9.74 17.71
C ALA A 246 -2.02 9.98 16.34
N LYS A 247 -2.29 9.05 15.42
CA LYS A 247 -2.02 9.19 13.99
C LYS A 247 -3.34 9.17 13.24
N ALA A 248 -3.48 10.02 12.24
CA ALA A 248 -4.67 10.12 11.42
C ALA A 248 -4.33 9.94 9.94
N VAL A 249 -5.11 9.11 9.26
CA VAL A 249 -5.02 8.95 7.81
C VAL A 249 -6.36 9.28 7.18
N VAL A 250 -6.36 10.16 6.19
CA VAL A 250 -7.55 10.58 5.45
C VAL A 250 -7.43 10.09 4.02
N THR A 251 -8.33 9.21 3.59
CA THR A 251 -8.33 8.64 2.24
C THR A 251 -9.53 9.09 1.44
N GLY A 252 -9.34 9.39 0.15
CA GLY A 252 -10.45 9.75 -0.71
C GLY A 252 -10.10 9.82 -2.20
N ASP A 253 -11.14 9.92 -3.01
CA ASP A 253 -11.06 10.05 -4.47
C ASP A 253 -11.86 11.27 -4.92
N VAL A 254 -11.18 12.36 -5.29
CA VAL A 254 -11.82 13.61 -5.72
C VAL A 254 -12.67 13.47 -6.99
N SER A 255 -12.54 12.37 -7.74
CA SER A 255 -13.40 12.09 -8.89
C SER A 255 -14.75 11.44 -8.52
N GLN A 256 -14.92 11.00 -7.27
CA GLN A 256 -16.10 10.27 -6.77
C GLN A 256 -16.82 11.05 -5.67
N ILE A 257 -17.12 12.32 -5.92
CA ILE A 257 -17.84 13.19 -4.98
C ILE A 257 -19.35 12.96 -5.13
N ASP A 258 -19.95 12.40 -4.09
CA ASP A 258 -21.39 12.13 -3.99
C ASP A 258 -22.15 13.23 -3.22
N LEU A 259 -21.47 14.32 -2.86
CA LEU A 259 -22.09 15.48 -2.20
C LEU A 259 -23.07 16.21 -3.13
N PRO A 260 -24.09 16.89 -2.58
CA PRO A 260 -24.94 17.78 -3.36
C PRO A 260 -24.11 18.79 -4.15
N LYS A 261 -24.48 19.06 -5.41
CA LYS A 261 -23.69 19.89 -6.35
C LYS A 261 -23.28 21.28 -5.84
N GLN A 262 -23.97 21.82 -4.84
CA GLN A 262 -23.71 23.14 -4.26
C GLN A 262 -22.74 23.11 -3.07
N GLN A 263 -22.37 21.92 -2.61
CA GLN A 263 -21.55 21.74 -1.41
C GLN A 263 -20.09 21.46 -1.78
N LEU A 264 -19.18 22.25 -1.21
CA LEU A 264 -17.74 22.04 -1.38
C LEU A 264 -17.31 20.79 -0.59
N SER A 265 -16.52 19.94 -1.23
CA SER A 265 -15.87 18.80 -0.56
C SER A 265 -14.84 19.30 0.45
N GLY A 266 -14.95 18.80 1.69
CA GLY A 266 -14.00 19.05 2.76
C GLY A 266 -12.61 18.50 2.47
N LEU A 267 -12.49 17.45 1.65
CA LEU A 267 -11.19 16.92 1.22
C LEU A 267 -10.45 17.90 0.30
N ILE A 268 -11.15 18.46 -0.69
CA ILE A 268 -10.58 19.44 -1.63
C ILE A 268 -10.20 20.73 -0.88
N ASP A 269 -11.05 21.17 0.04
CA ASP A 269 -10.75 22.35 0.87
C ASP A 269 -9.54 22.10 1.78
N ALA A 270 -9.49 20.96 2.46
CA ALA A 270 -8.37 20.59 3.33
C ALA A 270 -7.05 20.50 2.56
N GLU A 271 -7.04 19.92 1.37
CA GLU A 271 -5.85 19.87 0.51
C GLU A 271 -5.28 21.28 0.25
N ARG A 272 -6.17 22.24 -0.03
CA ARG A 272 -5.78 23.63 -0.27
C ARG A 272 -5.31 24.35 1.00
N VAL A 273 -6.07 24.22 2.08
CA VAL A 273 -5.87 24.98 3.33
C VAL A 273 -4.67 24.44 4.12
N LEU A 274 -4.46 23.13 4.11
CA LEU A 274 -3.46 22.47 4.96
C LEU A 274 -2.09 22.28 4.28
N ARG A 275 -1.94 22.69 3.02
CA ARG A 275 -0.71 22.50 2.22
C ARG A 275 0.58 23.00 2.89
N ARG A 276 0.50 23.98 3.79
CA ARG A 276 1.65 24.58 4.48
C ARG A 276 1.73 24.25 5.97
N VAL A 277 0.89 23.34 6.46
CA VAL A 277 0.86 22.96 7.87
C VAL A 277 1.90 21.87 8.11
N ASN A 278 2.87 22.14 8.99
CA ASN A 278 3.89 21.17 9.38
C ASN A 278 3.24 19.96 10.08
N GLY A 279 3.77 18.77 9.85
CA GLY A 279 3.23 17.53 10.42
C GLY A 279 2.06 16.94 9.64
N ILE A 280 1.64 17.58 8.54
CA ILE A 280 0.64 17.05 7.60
C ILE A 280 1.33 16.71 6.27
N SER A 281 1.09 15.51 5.75
CA SER A 281 1.54 15.10 4.43
C SER A 281 0.35 14.82 3.51
N ILE A 282 0.53 15.06 2.21
CA ILE A 282 -0.48 14.78 1.18
C ILE A 282 0.20 13.99 0.07
N THR A 283 -0.30 12.78 -0.18
CA THR A 283 0.17 11.89 -1.24
C THR A 283 -0.90 11.73 -2.30
N HIS A 284 -0.55 12.04 -3.54
CA HIS A 284 -1.44 11.91 -4.69
C HIS A 284 -1.15 10.62 -5.46
N PHE A 285 -2.16 9.77 -5.55
CA PHE A 285 -2.14 8.59 -6.39
C PHE A 285 -2.74 8.91 -7.76
N THR A 286 -2.24 8.21 -8.77
CA THR A 286 -2.69 8.32 -10.15
C THR A 286 -3.20 6.97 -10.65
N SER A 287 -3.74 6.93 -11.87
CA SER A 287 -4.12 5.67 -12.51
C SER A 287 -2.94 4.71 -12.70
N ALA A 288 -1.69 5.22 -12.73
CA ALA A 288 -0.50 4.38 -12.81
C ALA A 288 -0.24 3.57 -11.52
N ASP A 289 -0.84 3.99 -10.40
CA ASP A 289 -0.72 3.33 -9.10
C ASP A 289 -1.79 2.25 -8.87
N VAL A 290 -2.69 2.07 -9.84
CA VAL A 290 -3.79 1.11 -9.75
C VAL A 290 -3.26 -0.29 -9.98
N VAL A 291 -3.25 -1.09 -8.91
CA VAL A 291 -2.83 -2.49 -9.00
C VAL A 291 -4.07 -3.38 -8.94
N ARG A 292 -4.52 -3.80 -10.12
CA ARG A 292 -5.67 -4.70 -10.29
C ARG A 292 -5.23 -6.00 -10.93
N HIS A 293 -6.07 -7.02 -10.78
CA HIS A 293 -5.90 -8.25 -11.53
C HIS A 293 -5.86 -7.96 -13.04
N PRO A 294 -4.95 -8.57 -13.84
CA PRO A 294 -4.79 -8.25 -15.26
C PRO A 294 -6.08 -8.36 -16.09
N LEU A 295 -6.96 -9.30 -15.73
CA LEU A 295 -8.27 -9.42 -16.36
C LEU A 295 -9.18 -8.21 -16.09
N VAL A 296 -9.18 -7.69 -14.87
CA VAL A 296 -9.99 -6.52 -14.49
C VAL A 296 -9.48 -5.27 -15.24
N ALA A 297 -8.17 -5.11 -15.38
CA ALA A 297 -7.59 -4.04 -16.20
C ALA A 297 -8.10 -4.10 -17.65
N LYS A 298 -8.03 -5.28 -18.28
CA LYS A 298 -8.55 -5.50 -19.65
C LYS A 298 -10.04 -5.18 -19.78
N ILE A 299 -10.85 -5.50 -18.77
CA ILE A 299 -12.28 -5.18 -18.76
C ILE A 299 -12.48 -3.67 -18.72
N VAL A 300 -11.79 -2.96 -17.82
CA VAL A 300 -11.88 -1.49 -17.73
C VAL A 300 -11.48 -0.83 -19.05
N ASP A 301 -10.36 -1.26 -19.65
CA ASP A 301 -9.89 -0.74 -20.94
C ASP A 301 -10.91 -0.95 -22.06
N ALA A 302 -11.64 -2.08 -22.06
CA ALA A 302 -12.68 -2.37 -23.04
C ALA A 302 -13.88 -1.41 -22.92
N TYR A 303 -14.31 -1.10 -21.70
CA TYR A 303 -15.40 -0.13 -21.45
C TYR A 303 -14.97 1.30 -21.78
N ASP A 304 -13.76 1.71 -21.38
CA ASP A 304 -13.23 3.04 -21.68
C ASP A 304 -13.02 3.24 -23.19
N GLY A 305 -12.59 2.19 -23.89
CA GLY A 305 -12.47 2.17 -25.34
C GLY A 305 -13.80 2.35 -26.08
N GLN A 306 -14.91 1.79 -25.57
CA GLN A 306 -16.24 2.06 -26.10
C GLN A 306 -16.68 3.50 -25.83
N ARG A 307 -16.47 4.00 -24.62
CA ARG A 307 -16.89 5.35 -24.22
C ARG A 307 -16.23 6.45 -25.04
N LYS A 308 -14.94 6.27 -25.39
CA LYS A 308 -14.21 7.18 -26.30
C LYS A 308 -14.71 7.14 -27.74
N ARG A 309 -15.22 5.99 -28.23
CA ARG A 309 -15.79 5.88 -29.59
C ARG A 309 -17.19 6.48 -29.66
N SER A 310 -17.97 6.41 -28.58
CA SER A 310 -19.33 6.96 -28.52
C SER A 310 -19.39 8.48 -28.28
N GLY A 311 -18.33 9.10 -27.74
CA GLY A 311 -18.24 10.55 -27.55
C GLY A 311 -17.61 11.34 -28.71
N ALA A 312 -17.28 10.65 -29.82
CA ALA A 312 -16.72 11.24 -31.04
C ALA A 312 -17.77 11.37 -32.19
N HIS A 313 -19.05 11.20 -31.85
CA HIS A 313 -20.21 11.48 -32.69
C HIS A 313 -21.07 12.57 -32.03
#